data_AF-A0A838NM04-F1
#
_entry.id   AF-A0A838NM04-F1
#
_cell.length_a   1.000
_cell.length_b   1.000
_cell.length_c   1.000
_cell.angle_alpha   90.00
_cell.angle_beta   90.00
_cell.angle_gamma   90.00
#
_symmetry.space_group_name_H-M   'P 1'
#
loop_
_entity.id
_entity.type
_entity.pdbx_description
1 polymer ?
#
loop_
_entity_poly.entity_id
_entity_poly.type
_entity_poly.pdbx_seq_one_letter_code
_entity_poly.pdbx_strand_id
1 'polypeptide(L)'
;TAAAGATDSAGLIRSRRLERQVRGVELLSTREKLMAGLPNFATYFGRDMMMTALMMQPVWAPAMSEHVIASVLRKIGPGGAVSHEEALGGQAIREHAVVYDSLVGGYLQAARSDRRPAADSLLRRAREVLGRLQATRENYHMIDDEHQLPVLAARYLADSAVTTERTRRFLLDTAGGGGSRLSRLLRGMALVAAQTRRYAEEPRATNLVGFPRRDSVHWRSASWRDSDAGYAGGRFAMDVNAIWAPHALEAIATIVATLSKIGLGQGALDSILPKTAAGPIDRYLRDTLALRRAIGTWRGARRHFEVTLQPGQIRERLRVRLSRMPEEERAYWGKVLADTGEPRDAFAFLALALDADGKPIPVVNTDPATGLFLQSLTAGAPGGSSPADAVLRDVAPFVRPFPVALFVDGLGPLVANDAYASPETWQRFAKDPYHGPRVVWGREVNLLFLGLANHIAAGLDPSLDDALRRTLAAVHASGLEHNELWSYRIEDRRLLPTRYGTSSDIQLWNGTNLAVQFVLSRLRRE
;
A
#
# COMPACT_ATOMS: atom_id res chain seq x y z
N THR A 1 -25.30 -23.24 -34.01
CA THR A 1 -24.51 -22.17 -34.68
C THR A 1 -24.44 -20.87 -33.88
N ALA A 2 -25.40 -20.53 -33.00
CA ALA A 2 -25.28 -19.36 -32.09
C ALA A 2 -24.22 -19.52 -30.97
N ALA A 3 -24.04 -20.75 -30.44
CA ALA A 3 -23.04 -21.02 -29.41
C ALA A 3 -21.59 -20.88 -29.90
N ALA A 4 -21.32 -21.18 -31.18
CA ALA A 4 -20.00 -21.07 -31.80
C ALA A 4 -19.61 -19.60 -32.12
N GLY A 5 -20.58 -18.76 -32.50
CA GLY A 5 -20.37 -17.32 -32.71
C GLY A 5 -20.22 -16.52 -31.40
N ALA A 6 -20.90 -16.94 -30.33
CA ALA A 6 -20.75 -16.34 -29.00
C ALA A 6 -19.35 -16.62 -28.40
N THR A 7 -18.81 -17.82 -28.58
CA THR A 7 -17.45 -18.19 -28.13
C THR A 7 -16.35 -17.42 -28.86
N ASP A 8 -16.53 -17.13 -30.15
CA ASP A 8 -15.59 -16.32 -30.95
C ASP A 8 -15.58 -14.85 -30.48
N SER A 9 -16.76 -14.26 -30.21
CA SER A 9 -16.87 -12.88 -29.71
C SER A 9 -16.24 -12.66 -28.32
N ALA A 10 -16.43 -13.60 -27.39
CA ALA A 10 -15.86 -13.50 -26.05
C ALA A 10 -14.34 -13.68 -26.06
N GLY A 11 -13.83 -14.58 -26.92
CA GLY A 11 -12.39 -14.72 -27.18
C GLY A 11 -11.78 -13.44 -27.72
N LEU A 12 -12.40 -12.84 -28.74
CA LEU A 12 -11.96 -11.59 -29.35
C LEU A 12 -11.94 -10.42 -28.36
N ILE A 13 -12.98 -10.29 -27.52
CA ILE A 13 -13.03 -9.25 -26.48
C ILE A 13 -11.89 -9.42 -25.47
N ARG A 14 -11.63 -10.66 -25.02
CA ARG A 14 -10.50 -10.94 -24.10
C ARG A 14 -9.17 -10.58 -24.73
N SER A 15 -8.92 -10.95 -25.98
CA SER A 15 -7.69 -10.61 -26.69
C SER A 15 -7.49 -9.09 -26.82
N ARG A 16 -8.53 -8.35 -27.24
CA ARG A 16 -8.47 -6.87 -27.32
C ARG A 16 -8.21 -6.22 -25.96
N ARG A 17 -8.80 -6.76 -24.89
CA ARG A 17 -8.56 -6.27 -23.52
C ARG A 17 -7.12 -6.53 -23.08
N LEU A 18 -6.60 -7.72 -23.35
CA LEU A 18 -5.21 -8.07 -23.08
C LEU A 18 -4.23 -7.14 -23.82
N GLU A 19 -4.46 -6.91 -25.12
CA GLU A 19 -3.68 -5.96 -25.92
C GLU A 19 -3.71 -4.55 -25.30
N ARG A 20 -4.89 -4.06 -24.90
CA ARG A 20 -5.03 -2.76 -24.23
C ARG A 20 -4.23 -2.70 -22.91
N GLN A 21 -4.27 -3.75 -22.10
CA GLN A 21 -3.53 -3.81 -20.82
C GLN A 21 -2.02 -3.80 -21.05
N VAL A 22 -1.52 -4.61 -22.00
CA VAL A 22 -0.09 -4.65 -22.36
C VAL A 22 0.37 -3.30 -22.89
N ARG A 23 -0.38 -2.68 -23.82
CA ARG A 23 -0.09 -1.33 -24.33
C ARG A 23 -0.16 -0.26 -23.24
N GLY A 24 -1.06 -0.42 -22.26
CA GLY A 24 -1.13 0.46 -21.10
C GLY A 24 0.14 0.40 -20.25
N VAL A 25 0.65 -0.79 -19.95
CA VAL A 25 1.92 -0.96 -19.22
C VAL A 25 3.09 -0.40 -20.02
N GLU A 26 3.15 -0.66 -21.33
CA GLU A 26 4.16 -0.08 -22.23
C GLU A 26 4.13 1.45 -22.19
N LEU A 27 2.95 2.06 -22.31
CA LEU A 27 2.78 3.51 -22.30
C LEU A 27 3.22 4.13 -20.96
N LEU A 28 2.99 3.44 -19.84
CA LEU A 28 3.41 3.89 -18.51
C LEU A 28 4.89 3.60 -18.23
N SER A 29 5.60 2.90 -19.11
CA SER A 29 7.01 2.52 -18.91
C SER A 29 7.96 3.49 -19.62
N THR A 30 8.88 4.09 -18.87
CA THR A 30 9.93 4.97 -19.43
C THR A 30 11.32 4.44 -19.06
N ARG A 31 12.38 5.02 -19.65
CA ARG A 31 13.76 4.67 -19.26
C ARG A 31 14.11 5.08 -17.83
N GLU A 32 13.40 6.06 -17.26
CA GLU A 32 13.70 6.58 -15.92
C GLU A 32 12.82 5.95 -14.82
N LYS A 33 11.56 5.64 -15.14
CA LYS A 33 10.52 5.31 -14.16
C LYS A 33 9.32 4.64 -14.81
N LEU A 34 8.46 4.04 -13.99
CA LEU A 34 7.08 3.75 -14.37
C LEU A 34 6.18 4.92 -13.90
N MET A 35 5.25 5.34 -14.74
CA MET A 35 4.29 6.39 -14.42
C MET A 35 3.07 5.77 -13.72
N ALA A 36 2.48 6.49 -12.77
CA ALA A 36 1.35 5.99 -11.98
C ALA A 36 0.08 5.83 -12.82
N GLY A 37 -0.21 6.78 -13.72
CA GLY A 37 -1.32 6.63 -14.65
C GLY A 37 -1.59 7.84 -15.52
N LEU A 38 -2.51 7.69 -16.47
CA LEU A 38 -2.89 8.71 -17.44
C LEU A 38 -4.41 8.90 -17.51
N PRO A 39 -4.89 10.14 -17.68
CA PRO A 39 -4.09 11.38 -17.83
C PRO A 39 -3.66 12.02 -16.50
N ASN A 40 -4.21 11.58 -15.36
CA ASN A 40 -4.16 12.35 -14.10
C ASN A 40 -2.79 12.30 -13.40
N PHE A 41 -2.03 11.21 -13.54
CA PHE A 41 -0.83 10.95 -12.75
C PHE A 41 0.37 10.57 -13.63
N ALA A 42 0.62 11.41 -14.65
CA ALA A 42 1.66 11.23 -15.68
C ALA A 42 3.09 11.43 -15.14
N THR A 43 3.38 10.91 -13.95
CA THR A 43 4.62 11.11 -13.21
C THR A 43 4.95 9.90 -12.33
N TYR A 44 6.10 9.95 -11.67
CA TYR A 44 6.55 8.96 -10.71
C TYR A 44 5.67 8.98 -9.45
N PHE A 45 5.21 7.80 -9.04
CA PHE A 45 4.76 7.53 -7.66
C PHE A 45 5.50 6.31 -7.11
N GLY A 46 6.24 6.48 -6.02
CA GLY A 46 7.12 5.46 -5.44
C GLY A 46 6.37 4.18 -5.09
N ARG A 47 5.36 4.30 -4.24
CA ARG A 47 4.42 3.24 -3.85
C ARG A 47 3.86 2.48 -5.05
N ASP A 48 3.41 3.23 -6.05
CA ASP A 48 2.75 2.69 -7.22
C ASP A 48 3.67 1.81 -8.04
N MET A 49 4.89 2.29 -8.26
CA MET A 49 5.93 1.50 -8.90
C MET A 49 6.29 0.28 -8.07
N MET A 50 6.51 0.46 -6.77
CA MET A 50 7.02 -0.60 -5.90
C MET A 50 6.05 -1.75 -5.76
N MET A 51 4.77 -1.49 -5.46
CA MET A 51 3.85 -2.64 -5.39
C MET A 51 3.42 -3.18 -6.74
N THR A 52 3.39 -2.38 -7.81
CA THR A 52 3.18 -2.96 -9.14
C THR A 52 4.30 -3.93 -9.46
N ALA A 53 5.55 -3.58 -9.14
CA ALA A 53 6.68 -4.48 -9.32
C ALA A 53 6.57 -5.76 -8.49
N LEU A 54 6.10 -5.66 -7.23
CA LEU A 54 5.83 -6.84 -6.40
C LEU A 54 4.75 -7.73 -7.03
N MET A 55 3.62 -7.15 -7.45
CA MET A 55 2.47 -7.89 -8.00
C MET A 55 2.76 -8.50 -9.38
N MET A 56 3.59 -7.85 -10.18
CA MET A 56 3.90 -8.27 -11.56
C MET A 56 5.04 -9.29 -11.67
N GLN A 57 5.69 -9.67 -10.57
CA GLN A 57 6.78 -10.68 -10.57
C GLN A 57 6.47 -11.96 -11.35
N PRO A 58 5.24 -12.52 -11.33
CA PRO A 58 4.94 -13.73 -12.11
C PRO A 58 5.05 -13.56 -13.63
N VAL A 59 4.99 -12.33 -14.13
CA VAL A 59 4.95 -12.01 -15.57
C VAL A 59 6.07 -11.06 -16.01
N TRP A 60 6.89 -10.56 -15.10
CA TRP A 60 8.00 -9.65 -15.38
C TRP A 60 9.36 -10.32 -15.21
N ALA A 61 10.31 -9.93 -16.06
CA ALA A 61 11.70 -10.31 -15.90
C ALA A 61 12.35 -9.57 -14.71
N PRO A 62 13.39 -10.14 -14.06
CA PRO A 62 14.08 -9.49 -12.94
C PRO A 62 14.65 -8.09 -13.25
N ALA A 63 14.91 -7.79 -14.54
CA ALA A 63 15.33 -6.47 -14.99
C ALA A 63 14.32 -5.36 -14.66
N MET A 64 13.01 -5.68 -14.58
CA MET A 64 11.99 -4.71 -14.21
C MET A 64 12.07 -4.36 -12.71
N SER A 65 12.35 -5.34 -11.85
CA SER A 65 12.62 -5.08 -10.42
C SER A 65 13.85 -4.19 -10.25
N GLU A 66 14.94 -4.46 -10.99
CA GLU A 66 16.13 -3.58 -11.01
C GLU A 66 15.79 -2.16 -11.43
N HIS A 67 15.01 -2.01 -12.50
CA HIS A 67 14.59 -0.71 -13.02
C HIS A 67 13.81 0.09 -11.96
N VAL A 68 12.83 -0.55 -11.30
CA VAL A 68 12.01 0.09 -10.26
C VAL A 68 12.84 0.44 -9.03
N ILE A 69 13.63 -0.51 -8.50
CA ILE A 69 14.51 -0.27 -7.35
C ILE A 69 15.50 0.86 -7.66
N ALA A 70 16.12 0.85 -8.84
CA ALA A 70 17.05 1.91 -9.24
C ALA A 70 16.38 3.28 -9.35
N SER A 71 15.13 3.33 -9.83
CA SER A 71 14.33 4.57 -9.91
C SER A 71 14.05 5.14 -8.52
N VAL A 72 13.59 4.30 -7.59
CA VAL A 72 13.35 4.68 -6.19
C VAL A 72 14.63 5.16 -5.50
N LEU A 73 15.74 4.40 -5.63
CA LEU A 73 17.02 4.78 -5.02
C LEU A 73 17.63 6.05 -5.61
N ARG A 74 17.30 6.43 -6.85
CA ARG A 74 17.72 7.73 -7.41
C ARG A 74 17.05 8.91 -6.69
N LYS A 75 15.84 8.72 -6.18
CA LYS A 75 15.00 9.76 -5.56
C LYS A 75 14.97 9.68 -4.03
N ILE A 76 15.81 8.83 -3.42
CA ILE A 76 15.86 8.69 -1.96
C ILE A 76 16.33 9.99 -1.32
N GLY A 77 15.63 10.41 -0.27
CA GLY A 77 16.00 11.58 0.52
C GLY A 77 17.31 11.38 1.28
N PRO A 78 17.97 12.46 1.71
CA PRO A 78 19.24 12.38 2.44
C PRO A 78 19.13 11.59 3.75
N GLY A 79 17.97 11.60 4.39
CA GLY A 79 17.67 10.81 5.59
C GLY A 79 17.19 9.37 5.33
N GLY A 80 17.15 8.92 4.07
CA GLY A 80 16.64 7.60 3.69
C GLY A 80 15.15 7.55 3.33
N ALA A 81 14.43 8.67 3.41
CA ALA A 81 13.02 8.75 3.05
C ALA A 81 12.80 8.41 1.58
N VAL A 82 11.73 7.69 1.29
CA VAL A 82 11.41 7.29 -0.08
C VAL A 82 10.49 8.34 -0.69
N SER A 83 10.79 8.80 -1.91
CA SER A 83 9.93 9.76 -2.59
C SER A 83 8.59 9.07 -2.87
N HIS A 84 7.51 9.65 -2.36
CA HIS A 84 6.15 9.26 -2.67
C HIS A 84 5.78 9.67 -4.09
N GLU A 85 6.05 10.92 -4.44
CA GLU A 85 5.65 11.52 -5.71
C GLU A 85 6.77 12.42 -6.22
N GLU A 86 6.87 12.53 -7.55
CA GLU A 86 7.68 13.53 -8.21
C GLU A 86 6.80 14.64 -8.80
N ALA A 87 6.96 15.85 -8.26
CA ALA A 87 6.36 17.06 -8.77
C ALA A 87 7.09 17.52 -10.05
N LEU A 88 6.32 17.68 -11.13
CA LEU A 88 6.79 18.18 -12.43
C LEU A 88 6.03 19.45 -12.85
N GLY A 89 6.65 20.28 -13.68
CA GLY A 89 6.00 21.41 -14.35
C GLY A 89 5.26 22.34 -13.38
N GLY A 90 3.94 22.52 -13.60
CA GLY A 90 3.10 23.40 -12.79
C GLY A 90 3.06 23.05 -11.30
N GLN A 91 3.11 21.76 -10.95
CA GLN A 91 3.18 21.34 -9.54
C GLN A 91 4.52 21.73 -8.91
N ALA A 92 5.63 21.48 -9.61
CA ALA A 92 6.95 21.92 -9.15
C ALA A 92 7.01 23.43 -8.96
N ILE A 93 6.48 24.21 -9.91
CA ILE A 93 6.40 25.68 -9.81
C ILE A 93 5.63 26.09 -8.56
N ARG A 94 4.44 25.52 -8.33
CA ARG A 94 3.60 25.84 -7.17
C ARG A 94 4.31 25.52 -5.86
N GLU A 95 4.94 24.36 -5.76
CA GLU A 95 5.64 23.94 -4.54
C GLU A 95 6.91 24.76 -4.27
N HIS A 96 7.66 25.14 -5.30
CA HIS A 96 8.80 26.05 -5.18
C HIS A 96 8.39 27.48 -4.87
N ALA A 97 7.23 27.94 -5.36
CA ALA A 97 6.69 29.26 -5.03
C ALA A 97 6.40 29.40 -3.52
N VAL A 98 5.90 28.34 -2.86
CA VAL A 98 5.71 28.33 -1.40
C VAL A 98 7.04 28.43 -0.65
N VAL A 99 8.08 27.75 -1.14
CA VAL A 99 9.43 27.86 -0.55
C VAL A 99 10.02 29.25 -0.75
N TYR A 100 9.86 29.81 -1.95
CA TYR A 100 10.29 31.17 -2.26
C TYR A 100 9.63 32.19 -1.32
N ASP A 101 8.30 32.13 -1.18
CA ASP A 101 7.53 33.01 -0.30
C ASP A 101 8.01 32.90 1.16
N SER A 102 8.20 31.68 1.65
CA SER A 102 8.74 31.43 2.99
C SER A 102 10.14 32.03 3.20
N LEU A 103 11.03 31.92 2.20
CA LEU A 103 12.37 32.49 2.25
C LEU A 103 12.35 34.01 2.22
N VAL A 104 11.46 34.61 1.41
CA VAL A 104 11.27 36.06 1.34
C VAL A 104 10.70 36.59 2.66
N GLY A 105 9.69 35.93 3.24
CA GLY A 105 9.16 36.27 4.55
C GLY A 105 10.24 36.22 5.65
N GLY A 106 11.05 35.16 5.67
CA GLY A 106 12.20 35.04 6.56
C GLY A 106 13.26 36.13 6.35
N TYR A 107 13.55 36.47 5.09
CA TYR A 107 14.46 37.56 4.73
C TYR A 107 13.95 38.90 5.29
N LEU A 108 12.67 39.23 5.07
CA LEU A 108 12.06 40.47 5.57
C LEU A 108 12.10 40.55 7.09
N GLN A 109 11.85 39.43 7.78
CA GLN A 109 11.95 39.36 9.24
C GLN A 109 13.39 39.55 9.73
N ALA A 110 14.37 38.87 9.12
CA ALA A 110 15.77 39.00 9.48
C ALA A 110 16.30 40.43 9.24
N ALA A 111 15.90 41.06 8.13
CA ALA A 111 16.24 42.44 7.81
C ALA A 111 15.67 43.43 8.84
N ARG A 112 14.41 43.26 9.25
CA ARG A 112 13.79 44.09 10.32
C ARG A 112 14.48 43.93 11.68
N SER A 113 15.06 42.77 11.95
CA SER A 113 15.83 42.50 13.18
C SER A 113 17.33 42.80 13.06
N ASP A 114 17.78 43.51 12.02
CA ASP A 114 19.18 43.84 11.72
C ASP A 114 20.15 42.63 11.69
N ARG A 115 19.64 41.43 11.36
CA ARG A 115 20.44 40.21 11.19
C ARG A 115 20.94 40.08 9.75
N ARG A 116 21.79 41.00 9.30
CA ARG A 116 22.20 41.13 7.89
C ARG A 116 22.77 39.85 7.25
N PRO A 117 23.70 39.09 7.87
CA PRO A 117 24.22 37.87 7.25
C PRO A 117 23.14 36.81 7.00
N ALA A 118 22.17 36.71 7.91
CA ALA A 118 21.04 35.80 7.77
C ALA A 118 20.08 36.28 6.66
N ALA A 119 19.79 37.59 6.61
CA ALA A 119 18.97 38.19 5.56
C ALA A 119 19.59 37.94 4.18
N ASP A 120 20.89 38.19 3.99
CA ASP A 120 21.59 37.98 2.72
C ASP A 120 21.58 36.50 2.29
N SER A 121 21.78 35.59 3.25
CA SER A 121 21.69 34.14 3.00
C SER A 121 20.30 33.73 2.53
N LEU A 122 19.24 34.20 3.20
CA LEU A 122 17.85 33.91 2.84
C LEU A 122 17.49 34.47 1.47
N LEU A 123 17.93 35.70 1.16
CA LEU A 123 17.68 36.33 -0.13
C LEU A 123 18.40 35.61 -1.28
N ARG A 124 19.66 35.17 -1.09
CA ARG A 124 20.37 34.36 -2.08
C ARG A 124 19.62 33.06 -2.37
N ARG A 125 19.21 32.34 -1.33
CA ARG A 125 18.42 31.10 -1.46
C ARG A 125 17.08 31.35 -2.15
N ALA A 126 16.40 32.45 -1.83
CA ALA A 126 15.15 32.81 -2.50
C ALA A 126 15.38 33.03 -4.01
N ARG A 127 16.45 33.76 -4.39
CA ARG A 127 16.80 33.96 -5.81
C ARG A 127 17.17 32.66 -6.52
N GLU A 128 17.86 31.74 -5.85
CA GLU A 128 18.18 30.40 -6.39
C GLU A 128 16.90 29.60 -6.69
N VAL A 129 15.93 29.61 -5.77
CA VAL A 129 14.63 28.96 -5.96
C VAL A 129 13.86 29.61 -7.11
N LEU A 130 13.81 30.94 -7.15
CA LEU A 130 13.14 31.71 -8.20
C LEU A 130 13.72 31.40 -9.60
N GLY A 131 15.04 31.22 -9.71
CA GLY A 131 15.70 30.86 -10.96
C GLY A 131 15.46 29.41 -11.41
N ARG A 132 14.85 28.57 -10.57
CA ARG A 132 14.66 27.13 -10.81
C ARG A 132 13.26 26.63 -10.40
N LEU A 133 12.23 27.45 -10.54
CA LEU A 133 10.86 27.08 -10.16
C LEU A 133 10.35 25.81 -10.84
N GLN A 134 10.83 25.47 -12.04
CA GLN A 134 10.44 24.25 -12.75
C GLN A 134 11.28 23.02 -12.39
N ALA A 135 12.28 23.16 -11.52
CA ALA A 135 13.10 22.02 -11.14
C ALA A 135 12.23 20.95 -10.47
N THR A 136 12.33 19.73 -10.99
CA THR A 136 11.70 18.54 -10.42
C THR A 136 11.92 18.47 -8.92
N ARG A 137 10.87 18.06 -8.20
CA ARG A 137 10.91 17.95 -6.74
C ARG A 137 10.29 16.66 -6.26
N GLU A 138 10.97 16.03 -5.32
CA GLU A 138 10.54 14.83 -4.63
C GLU A 138 9.73 15.17 -3.37
N ASN A 139 8.67 14.41 -3.14
CA ASN A 139 7.78 14.55 -1.99
C ASN A 139 7.90 13.32 -1.07
N TYR A 140 8.15 13.52 0.23
CA TYR A 140 8.53 12.44 1.17
C TYR A 140 7.52 12.30 2.34
N HIS A 141 6.23 12.27 2.04
CA HIS A 141 5.20 12.43 3.08
C HIS A 141 4.36 11.18 3.38
N MET A 142 4.58 10.07 2.67
CA MET A 142 3.89 8.80 2.93
C MET A 142 4.84 7.80 3.58
N ILE A 143 4.39 7.21 4.68
CA ILE A 143 5.21 6.35 5.55
C ILE A 143 5.34 4.93 4.99
N ASP A 144 4.34 4.46 4.24
CA ASP A 144 4.35 3.10 3.67
C ASP A 144 5.42 2.92 2.59
N ASP A 145 5.79 4.00 1.90
CA ASP A 145 6.89 4.01 0.93
C ASP A 145 8.22 3.53 1.52
N GLU A 146 8.58 4.00 2.73
CA GLU A 146 9.82 3.58 3.39
C GLU A 146 9.88 2.07 3.62
N HIS A 147 8.75 1.47 3.94
CA HIS A 147 8.64 0.06 4.29
C HIS A 147 8.57 -0.85 3.05
N GLN A 148 8.06 -0.34 1.92
CA GLN A 148 7.96 -1.10 0.67
C GLN A 148 9.32 -1.32 -0.01
N LEU A 149 10.22 -0.32 0.06
CA LEU A 149 11.54 -0.41 -0.56
C LEU A 149 12.36 -1.64 -0.11
N PRO A 150 12.58 -1.90 1.19
CA PRO A 150 13.31 -3.09 1.61
C PRO A 150 12.60 -4.38 1.19
N VAL A 151 11.26 -4.41 1.20
CA VAL A 151 10.49 -5.59 0.76
C VAL A 151 10.75 -5.90 -0.71
N LEU A 152 10.65 -4.92 -1.61
CA LEU A 152 10.95 -5.10 -3.03
C LEU A 152 12.42 -5.46 -3.26
N ALA A 153 13.35 -4.81 -2.56
CA ALA A 153 14.77 -5.10 -2.68
C ALA A 153 15.10 -6.54 -2.24
N ALA A 154 14.58 -6.98 -1.08
CA ALA A 154 14.76 -8.34 -0.59
C ALA A 154 14.25 -9.39 -1.58
N ARG A 155 13.11 -9.11 -2.25
CA ARG A 155 12.55 -10.00 -3.27
C ARG A 155 13.48 -10.19 -4.45
N TYR A 156 13.94 -9.09 -5.03
CA TYR A 156 14.88 -9.13 -6.15
C TYR A 156 16.19 -9.83 -5.76
N LEU A 157 16.71 -9.55 -4.56
CA LEU A 157 17.96 -10.14 -4.08
C LEU A 157 17.83 -11.63 -3.72
N ALA A 158 16.64 -12.11 -3.41
CA ALA A 158 16.38 -13.52 -3.10
C ALA A 158 15.93 -14.34 -4.32
N ASP A 159 15.72 -13.70 -5.47
CA ASP A 159 15.28 -14.35 -6.70
C ASP A 159 16.40 -15.26 -7.25
N SER A 160 16.11 -16.56 -7.35
CA SER A 160 17.05 -17.56 -7.87
C SER A 160 17.42 -17.34 -9.34
N ALA A 161 16.61 -16.60 -10.10
CA ALA A 161 16.92 -16.22 -11.47
C ALA A 161 17.97 -15.09 -11.57
N VAL A 162 18.29 -14.44 -10.46
CA VAL A 162 19.29 -13.36 -10.40
C VAL A 162 20.62 -13.91 -9.92
N THR A 163 21.65 -13.82 -10.76
CA THR A 163 22.99 -14.30 -10.40
C THR A 163 23.66 -13.40 -9.36
N THR A 164 24.60 -13.97 -8.59
CA THR A 164 25.44 -13.23 -7.63
C THR A 164 26.18 -12.07 -8.30
N GLU A 165 26.74 -12.29 -9.50
CA GLU A 165 27.46 -11.27 -10.26
C GLU A 165 26.53 -10.12 -10.69
N ARG A 166 25.33 -10.45 -11.19
CA ARG A 166 24.32 -9.44 -11.53
C ARG A 166 23.92 -8.62 -10.31
N THR A 167 23.69 -9.29 -9.18
CA THR A 167 23.36 -8.65 -7.90
C THR A 167 24.46 -7.67 -7.46
N ARG A 168 25.73 -8.11 -7.46
CA ARG A 168 26.87 -7.27 -7.06
C ARG A 168 26.99 -6.05 -7.96
N ARG A 169 26.93 -6.23 -9.28
CA ARG A 169 26.97 -5.13 -10.25
C ARG A 169 25.86 -4.13 -10.02
N PHE A 170 24.63 -4.62 -9.82
CA PHE A 170 23.48 -3.77 -9.57
C PHE A 170 23.65 -2.91 -8.31
N LEU A 171 24.05 -3.53 -7.19
CA LEU A 171 24.19 -2.87 -5.89
C LEU A 171 25.36 -1.88 -5.82
N LEU A 172 26.49 -2.19 -6.49
CA LEU A 172 27.70 -1.37 -6.45
C LEU A 172 27.70 -0.22 -7.47
N ASP A 173 26.76 -0.22 -8.40
CA ASP A 173 26.60 0.85 -9.39
C ASP A 173 26.40 2.24 -8.74
N THR A 174 27.14 3.23 -9.25
CA THR A 174 27.18 4.62 -8.79
C THR A 174 26.66 5.63 -9.80
N ALA A 175 26.21 5.19 -10.99
CA ALA A 175 25.85 6.05 -12.12
C ALA A 175 24.72 7.05 -11.83
N GLY A 176 23.96 6.86 -10.74
CA GLY A 176 22.88 7.74 -10.32
C GLY A 176 23.25 8.85 -9.32
N GLY A 177 24.54 9.05 -8.97
CA GLY A 177 25.05 10.14 -8.10
C GLY A 177 24.62 10.13 -6.61
N GLY A 178 25.52 10.44 -5.66
CA GLY A 178 25.17 10.36 -4.22
C GLY A 178 25.37 8.97 -3.59
N GLY A 179 26.42 8.28 -4.04
CA GLY A 179 26.84 6.95 -3.57
C GLY A 179 26.27 5.79 -4.39
N SER A 180 26.76 4.58 -4.12
CA SER A 180 26.30 3.34 -4.75
C SER A 180 24.84 3.04 -4.40
N ARG A 181 24.11 2.26 -5.21
CA ARG A 181 22.75 1.83 -4.89
C ARG A 181 22.66 1.16 -3.51
N LEU A 182 23.68 0.37 -3.14
CA LEU A 182 23.79 -0.22 -1.80
C LEU A 182 23.82 0.83 -0.69
N SER A 183 24.63 1.88 -0.82
CA SER A 183 24.69 2.96 0.18
C SER A 183 23.33 3.63 0.40
N ARG A 184 22.51 3.72 -0.66
CA ARG A 184 21.17 4.32 -0.62
C ARG A 184 20.16 3.38 0.00
N LEU A 185 20.19 2.11 -0.38
CA LEU A 185 19.36 1.08 0.22
C LEU A 185 19.60 1.00 1.74
N LEU A 186 20.87 1.05 2.17
CA LEU A 186 21.23 1.05 3.58
C LEU A 186 20.70 2.30 4.32
N ARG A 187 20.63 3.47 3.68
CA ARG A 187 19.97 4.66 4.26
C ARG A 187 18.47 4.45 4.45
N GLY A 188 17.79 3.86 3.47
CA GLY A 188 16.37 3.50 3.60
C GLY A 188 16.12 2.50 4.73
N MET A 189 16.95 1.46 4.80
CA MET A 189 16.90 0.47 5.91
C MET A 189 17.17 1.12 7.28
N ALA A 190 18.07 2.11 7.33
CA ALA A 190 18.36 2.86 8.54
C ALA A 190 17.14 3.65 9.04
N LEU A 191 16.40 4.28 8.12
CA LEU A 191 15.17 5.00 8.44
C LEU A 191 14.09 4.05 8.96
N VAL A 192 13.85 2.92 8.29
CA VAL A 192 12.90 1.90 8.76
C VAL A 192 13.27 1.42 10.17
N ALA A 193 14.53 1.04 10.39
CA ALA A 193 15.00 0.61 11.71
C ALA A 193 14.78 1.69 12.79
N ALA A 194 14.95 2.98 12.45
CA ALA A 194 14.69 4.09 13.36
C ALA A 194 13.19 4.29 13.64
N GLN A 195 12.34 4.22 12.62
CA GLN A 195 10.88 4.31 12.75
C GLN A 195 10.34 3.17 13.63
N THR A 196 10.87 1.96 13.47
CA THR A 196 10.39 0.77 14.18
C THR A 196 10.96 0.59 15.59
N ARG A 197 11.92 1.43 16.00
CA ARG A 197 12.69 1.24 17.24
C ARG A 197 11.83 1.23 18.50
N ARG A 198 10.94 2.22 18.65
CA ARG A 198 10.20 2.44 19.92
C ARG A 198 9.34 1.24 20.29
N TYR A 199 8.59 0.70 19.33
CA TYR A 199 7.76 -0.48 19.56
C TYR A 199 8.58 -1.76 19.76
N ALA A 200 9.73 -1.89 19.07
CA ALA A 200 10.64 -3.02 19.26
C ALA A 200 11.26 -3.05 20.66
N GLU A 201 11.50 -1.89 21.27
CA GLU A 201 12.01 -1.75 22.64
C GLU A 201 10.89 -1.87 23.69
N GLU A 202 9.72 -1.29 23.42
CA GLU A 202 8.59 -1.26 24.34
C GLU A 202 7.25 -1.43 23.59
N PRO A 203 6.68 -2.66 23.54
CA PRO A 203 5.56 -3.02 22.66
C PRO A 203 4.19 -2.54 23.18
N ARG A 204 4.02 -1.23 23.22
CA ARG A 204 2.78 -0.50 23.55
C ARG A 204 2.18 0.11 22.29
N ALA A 205 0.85 0.15 22.19
CA ALA A 205 0.15 0.71 21.02
C ALA A 205 0.58 2.16 20.70
N THR A 206 0.88 2.97 21.71
CA THR A 206 1.33 4.36 21.54
C THR A 206 2.77 4.51 21.04
N ASN A 207 3.54 3.42 21.01
CA ASN A 207 4.91 3.35 20.47
C ASN A 207 4.96 2.85 19.01
N LEU A 208 3.80 2.54 18.41
CA LEU A 208 3.68 2.21 17.00
C LEU A 208 4.12 3.37 16.09
N VAL A 209 4.35 3.08 14.80
CA VAL A 209 4.64 4.09 13.78
C VAL A 209 3.35 4.86 13.51
N GLY A 210 3.32 6.11 13.97
CA GLY A 210 2.16 6.98 13.86
C GLY A 210 2.31 7.99 12.73
N PHE A 211 1.17 8.38 12.16
CA PHE A 211 1.08 9.46 11.19
C PHE A 211 1.56 10.80 11.74
N PRO A 212 2.05 11.70 10.87
CA PRO A 212 2.40 13.05 11.27
C PRO A 212 1.13 13.84 11.64
N ARG A 213 1.29 14.81 12.54
CA ARG A 213 0.20 15.75 12.86
C ARG A 213 -0.08 16.63 11.64
N ARG A 214 -1.36 16.78 11.31
CA ARG A 214 -1.84 17.80 10.37
C ARG A 214 -2.03 19.13 11.09
N ASP A 215 -2.57 19.08 12.30
CA ASP A 215 -2.82 20.22 13.18
C ASP A 215 -2.75 19.79 14.66
N SER A 216 -3.22 20.64 15.58
CA SER A 216 -3.16 20.39 17.03
C SER A 216 -3.98 19.17 17.47
N VAL A 217 -4.93 18.69 16.68
CA VAL A 217 -5.84 17.59 17.05
C VAL A 217 -5.96 16.49 15.99
N HIS A 218 -5.63 16.77 14.73
CA HIS A 218 -5.74 15.81 13.63
C HIS A 218 -4.41 15.27 13.15
N TRP A 219 -4.47 14.05 12.60
CA TRP A 219 -3.39 13.35 11.93
C TRP A 219 -3.58 13.42 10.42
N ARG A 220 -2.48 13.54 9.68
CA ARG A 220 -2.50 13.47 8.21
C ARG A 220 -2.37 12.01 7.80
N SER A 221 -3.32 11.49 7.03
CA SER A 221 -3.17 10.18 6.38
C SER A 221 -1.85 10.14 5.60
N ALA A 222 -0.97 9.22 5.97
CA ALA A 222 0.37 9.10 5.40
C ALA A 222 0.67 7.64 5.05
N SER A 223 -0.31 6.98 4.43
CA SER A 223 -0.19 5.65 3.81
C SER A 223 -1.16 5.62 2.62
N TRP A 224 -1.35 4.46 1.98
CA TRP A 224 -2.05 4.36 0.70
C TRP A 224 -3.49 4.91 0.69
N ARG A 225 -4.20 4.90 1.82
CA ARG A 225 -5.51 5.58 1.94
C ARG A 225 -5.30 7.07 2.22
N ASP A 226 -4.71 7.75 1.24
CA ASP A 226 -4.15 9.10 1.35
C ASP A 226 -5.18 10.25 1.37
N SER A 227 -6.47 9.93 1.44
CA SER A 227 -7.51 10.91 1.64
C SER A 227 -7.68 11.29 3.12
N ASP A 228 -8.30 12.44 3.39
CA ASP A 228 -8.53 12.96 4.74
C ASP A 228 -9.35 12.01 5.62
N ALA A 229 -10.29 11.27 5.02
CA ALA A 229 -11.09 10.26 5.71
C ALA A 229 -10.47 8.85 5.68
N GLY A 230 -9.40 8.62 4.91
CA GLY A 230 -8.92 7.29 4.53
C GLY A 230 -8.61 6.34 5.69
N TYR A 231 -8.15 6.87 6.83
CA TYR A 231 -7.90 6.10 8.06
C TYR A 231 -8.86 6.45 9.21
N ALA A 232 -10.03 6.99 8.89
CA ALA A 232 -11.08 7.35 9.85
C ALA A 232 -10.61 8.31 10.98
N GLY A 233 -9.58 9.12 10.73
CA GLY A 233 -8.96 10.01 11.72
C GLY A 233 -7.95 9.33 12.66
N GLY A 234 -7.63 8.05 12.42
CA GLY A 234 -6.66 7.29 13.19
C GLY A 234 -5.23 7.83 13.09
N ARG A 235 -4.46 7.57 14.14
CA ARG A 235 -3.04 7.91 14.23
C ARG A 235 -2.15 6.78 13.76
N PHE A 236 -2.47 5.55 14.16
CA PHE A 236 -1.65 4.37 13.89
C PHE A 236 -2.39 3.48 12.91
N ALA A 237 -1.95 3.43 11.67
CA ALA A 237 -2.62 2.67 10.64
C ALA A 237 -2.27 1.17 10.70
N MET A 238 -3.25 0.32 10.42
CA MET A 238 -3.09 -1.14 10.53
C MET A 238 -2.17 -1.68 9.45
N ASP A 239 -2.33 -1.25 8.21
CA ASP A 239 -1.43 -1.58 7.11
C ASP A 239 0.05 -1.26 7.41
N VAL A 240 0.36 -0.09 7.96
CA VAL A 240 1.73 0.28 8.32
C VAL A 240 2.26 -0.63 9.43
N ASN A 241 1.48 -0.82 10.49
CA ASN A 241 1.99 -1.36 11.75
C ASN A 241 1.85 -2.88 11.89
N ALA A 242 0.80 -3.48 11.34
CA ALA A 242 0.55 -4.91 11.40
C ALA A 242 1.02 -5.64 10.12
N ILE A 243 1.22 -4.91 9.01
CA ILE A 243 1.66 -5.49 7.74
C ILE A 243 3.05 -4.97 7.37
N TRP A 244 3.21 -3.70 7.01
CA TRP A 244 4.46 -3.20 6.43
C TRP A 244 5.68 -3.27 7.36
N ALA A 245 5.57 -2.79 8.60
CA ALA A 245 6.67 -2.76 9.55
C ALA A 245 7.31 -4.15 9.81
N PRO A 246 6.56 -5.22 10.17
CA PRO A 246 7.15 -6.54 10.33
C PRO A 246 7.76 -7.08 9.03
N HIS A 247 7.09 -6.92 7.88
CA HIS A 247 7.62 -7.40 6.59
C HIS A 247 8.88 -6.65 6.16
N ALA A 248 9.00 -5.36 6.45
CA ALA A 248 10.19 -4.56 6.16
C ALA A 248 11.39 -5.00 7.02
N LEU A 249 11.18 -5.33 8.30
CA LEU A 249 12.23 -5.87 9.17
C LEU A 249 12.67 -7.27 8.73
N GLU A 250 11.74 -8.13 8.31
CA GLU A 250 12.05 -9.42 7.70
C GLU A 250 12.83 -9.27 6.40
N ALA A 251 12.43 -8.32 5.56
CA ALA A 251 13.13 -8.00 4.33
C ALA A 251 14.57 -7.48 4.60
N ILE A 252 14.75 -6.67 5.64
CA ILE A 252 16.09 -6.26 6.12
C ILE A 252 16.92 -7.50 6.48
N ALA A 253 16.35 -8.48 7.19
CA ALA A 253 17.07 -9.72 7.54
C ALA A 253 17.50 -10.50 6.28
N THR A 254 16.62 -10.60 5.28
CA THR A 254 16.92 -11.22 3.99
C THR A 254 18.04 -10.47 3.25
N ILE A 255 17.97 -9.15 3.19
CA ILE A 255 19.01 -8.32 2.55
C ILE A 255 20.36 -8.56 3.23
N VAL A 256 20.43 -8.50 4.56
CA VAL A 256 21.68 -8.72 5.32
C VAL A 256 22.27 -10.11 5.07
N ALA A 257 21.42 -11.13 5.06
CA ALA A 257 21.83 -12.50 4.76
C ALA A 257 22.37 -12.62 3.32
N THR A 258 21.71 -12.01 2.34
CA THR A 258 22.15 -12.04 0.94
C THR A 258 23.46 -11.27 0.75
N LEU A 259 23.60 -10.08 1.33
CA LEU A 259 24.84 -9.29 1.28
C LEU A 259 26.04 -10.09 1.79
N SER A 260 25.86 -10.81 2.89
CA SER A 260 26.89 -11.71 3.43
C SER A 260 27.26 -12.83 2.46
N LYS A 261 26.26 -13.50 1.85
CA LYS A 261 26.47 -14.59 0.88
C LYS A 261 27.21 -14.13 -0.39
N ILE A 262 27.01 -12.89 -0.83
CA ILE A 262 27.65 -12.36 -2.04
C ILE A 262 28.99 -11.67 -1.78
N GLY A 263 29.57 -11.81 -0.58
CA GLY A 263 30.87 -11.23 -0.24
C GLY A 263 30.84 -9.71 0.04
N LEU A 264 29.69 -9.18 0.47
CA LEU A 264 29.52 -7.81 0.98
C LEU A 264 29.20 -7.87 2.49
N GLY A 265 30.07 -8.54 3.25
CA GLY A 265 29.94 -8.68 4.70
C GLY A 265 30.29 -7.40 5.47
N GLN A 266 30.36 -7.51 6.81
CA GLN A 266 30.45 -6.35 7.72
C GLN A 266 31.57 -5.36 7.38
N GLY A 267 32.79 -5.82 7.05
CA GLY A 267 33.90 -4.93 6.72
C GLY A 267 33.65 -4.07 5.47
N ALA A 268 32.93 -4.61 4.47
CA ALA A 268 32.52 -3.83 3.29
C ALA A 268 31.42 -2.84 3.67
N LEU A 269 30.44 -3.25 4.47
CA LEU A 269 29.34 -2.39 4.93
C LEU A 269 29.84 -1.21 5.77
N ASP A 270 30.81 -1.44 6.66
CA ASP A 270 31.42 -0.40 7.50
C ASP A 270 32.09 0.71 6.66
N SER A 271 32.57 0.39 5.44
CA SER A 271 33.14 1.38 4.51
C SER A 271 32.09 2.14 3.68
N ILE A 272 30.88 1.58 3.54
CA ILE A 272 29.81 2.11 2.68
C ILE A 272 28.78 2.90 3.50
N LEU A 273 28.59 2.54 4.77
CA LEU A 273 27.69 3.23 5.69
C LEU A 273 28.30 4.57 6.10
N PRO A 274 27.57 5.69 5.97
CA PRO A 274 27.96 6.94 6.59
C PRO A 274 28.15 6.75 8.09
N LYS A 275 29.21 7.31 8.71
CA LYS A 275 29.40 7.29 10.18
C LYS A 275 28.19 7.87 10.96
N THR A 276 27.35 8.67 10.30
CA THR A 276 26.09 9.23 10.83
C THR A 276 24.93 8.23 10.88
N ALA A 277 25.07 7.02 10.32
CA ALA A 277 24.09 5.94 10.41
C ALA A 277 24.13 5.17 11.76
N ALA A 278 24.85 5.68 12.76
CA ALA A 278 24.87 5.16 14.12
C ALA A 278 23.44 5.19 14.71
N GLY A 279 22.80 4.02 14.72
CA GLY A 279 21.40 3.85 15.08
C GLY A 279 21.01 2.37 15.13
N PRO A 280 19.73 2.02 15.33
CA PRO A 280 19.28 0.64 15.44
C PRO A 280 19.68 -0.26 14.26
N ILE A 281 19.91 0.31 13.07
CA ILE A 281 20.41 -0.46 11.91
C ILE A 281 21.80 -1.03 12.13
N ASP A 282 22.74 -0.29 12.73
CA ASP A 282 24.11 -0.79 12.99
C ASP A 282 24.05 -2.02 13.91
N ARG A 283 23.19 -1.95 14.94
CA ARG A 283 22.90 -3.08 15.81
C ARG A 283 22.36 -4.28 15.02
N TYR A 284 21.41 -4.08 14.11
CA TYR A 284 20.83 -5.17 13.33
C TYR A 284 21.80 -5.80 12.32
N LEU A 285 22.72 -5.01 11.77
CA LEU A 285 23.76 -5.50 10.87
C LEU A 285 24.78 -6.39 11.60
N ARG A 286 25.10 -6.06 12.86
CA ARG A 286 26.09 -6.79 13.68
C ARG A 286 25.48 -7.94 14.50
N ASP A 287 24.26 -7.77 15.00
CA ASP A 287 23.54 -8.73 15.84
C ASP A 287 22.22 -9.16 15.17
N THR A 288 22.30 -10.25 14.41
CA THR A 288 21.12 -10.84 13.75
C THR A 288 20.08 -11.35 14.75
N LEU A 289 20.45 -11.66 16.01
CA LEU A 289 19.48 -12.04 17.04
C LEU A 289 18.68 -10.83 17.52
N ALA A 290 19.28 -9.63 17.60
CA ALA A 290 18.53 -8.41 17.88
C ALA A 290 17.48 -8.12 16.80
N LEU A 291 17.84 -8.31 15.53
CA LEU A 291 16.88 -8.16 14.43
C LEU A 291 15.75 -9.19 14.52
N ARG A 292 16.06 -10.47 14.77
CA ARG A 292 15.04 -11.52 14.97
C ARG A 292 14.09 -11.21 16.13
N ARG A 293 14.59 -10.69 17.27
CA ARG A 293 13.75 -10.26 18.40
C ARG A 293 12.84 -9.08 18.02
N ALA A 294 13.36 -8.11 17.28
CA ALA A 294 12.57 -6.98 16.79
C ALA A 294 11.45 -7.44 15.85
N ILE A 295 11.75 -8.35 14.91
CA ILE A 295 10.74 -8.98 14.02
C ILE A 295 9.66 -9.68 14.85
N GLY A 296 10.03 -10.52 15.82
CA GLY A 296 9.07 -11.22 16.68
C GLY A 296 8.16 -10.27 17.46
N THR A 297 8.73 -9.18 17.97
CA THR A 297 7.98 -8.12 18.67
C THR A 297 6.98 -7.44 17.73
N TRP A 298 7.43 -7.06 16.52
CA TRP A 298 6.61 -6.38 15.52
C TRP A 298 5.49 -7.26 14.94
N ARG A 299 5.69 -8.57 14.80
CA ARG A 299 4.60 -9.51 14.47
C ARG A 299 3.46 -9.45 15.50
N GLY A 300 3.80 -9.21 16.76
CA GLY A 300 2.83 -9.01 17.83
C GLY A 300 2.07 -7.67 17.80
N ALA A 301 2.41 -6.73 16.92
CA ALA A 301 1.69 -5.45 16.76
C ALA A 301 0.24 -5.64 16.30
N ARG A 302 0.00 -6.68 15.51
CA ARG A 302 -1.32 -7.06 14.99
C ARG A 302 -2.41 -7.10 16.08
N ARG A 303 -2.08 -7.60 17.28
CA ARG A 303 -3.03 -7.77 18.39
C ARG A 303 -3.72 -6.47 18.83
N HIS A 304 -3.09 -5.31 18.58
CA HIS A 304 -3.68 -4.01 18.93
C HIS A 304 -4.86 -3.63 18.03
N PHE A 305 -4.94 -4.22 16.83
CA PHE A 305 -5.96 -3.93 15.82
C PHE A 305 -7.11 -4.93 15.84
N GLU A 306 -7.03 -6.01 16.62
CA GLU A 306 -8.06 -7.04 16.64
C GLU A 306 -9.35 -6.52 17.30
N VAL A 307 -10.46 -6.64 16.58
CA VAL A 307 -11.80 -6.31 17.05
C VAL A 307 -12.66 -7.56 16.95
N THR A 308 -13.31 -7.93 18.05
CA THR A 308 -14.29 -9.02 18.09
C THR A 308 -15.63 -8.47 18.57
N LEU A 309 -16.66 -8.63 17.76
CA LEU A 309 -18.03 -8.21 18.07
C LEU A 309 -18.93 -9.43 18.26
N GLN A 310 -19.71 -9.43 19.34
CA GLN A 310 -20.72 -10.44 19.61
C GLN A 310 -21.98 -10.20 18.76
N PRO A 311 -22.78 -11.22 18.44
CA PRO A 311 -23.98 -11.11 17.59
C PRO A 311 -24.93 -9.95 17.97
N GLY A 312 -25.17 -9.75 19.26
CA GLY A 312 -25.98 -8.64 19.76
C GLY A 312 -25.40 -7.26 19.43
N GLN A 313 -24.07 -7.09 19.54
CA GLN A 313 -23.39 -5.84 19.21
C GLN A 313 -23.41 -5.58 17.70
N ILE A 314 -23.27 -6.62 16.89
CA ILE A 314 -23.35 -6.53 15.43
C ILE A 314 -24.74 -6.02 15.03
N ARG A 315 -25.81 -6.67 15.50
CA ARG A 315 -27.19 -6.29 15.17
C ARG A 315 -27.50 -4.87 15.59
N GLU A 316 -27.13 -4.48 16.80
CA GLU A 316 -27.41 -3.14 17.29
C GLU A 316 -26.69 -2.06 16.48
N ARG A 317 -25.39 -2.24 16.21
CA ARG A 317 -24.61 -1.26 15.42
C ARG A 317 -25.09 -1.18 13.97
N LEU A 318 -25.43 -2.31 13.34
CA LEU A 318 -26.00 -2.33 11.99
C LEU A 318 -27.35 -1.59 11.94
N ARG A 319 -28.24 -1.84 12.91
CA ARG A 319 -29.53 -1.15 13.02
C ARG A 319 -29.35 0.36 13.10
N VAL A 320 -28.43 0.83 13.94
CA VAL A 320 -28.12 2.27 14.06
C VAL A 320 -27.53 2.79 12.75
N ARG A 321 -26.55 2.10 12.14
CA ARG A 321 -25.93 2.55 10.90
C ARG A 321 -26.91 2.66 9.74
N LEU A 322 -27.78 1.65 9.56
CA LEU A 322 -28.81 1.62 8.54
C LEU A 322 -29.81 2.77 8.72
N SER A 323 -30.16 3.12 9.97
CA SER A 323 -31.05 4.25 10.24
C SER A 323 -30.48 5.62 9.81
N ARG A 324 -29.17 5.70 9.58
CA ARG A 324 -28.47 6.91 9.11
C ARG A 324 -28.21 6.93 7.61
N MET A 325 -28.52 5.84 6.90
CA MET A 325 -28.39 5.81 5.44
C MET A 325 -29.55 6.55 4.77
N PRO A 326 -29.34 7.08 3.55
CA PRO A 326 -30.44 7.53 2.69
C PRO A 326 -31.51 6.45 2.53
N GLU A 327 -32.76 6.85 2.26
CA GLU A 327 -33.90 5.93 2.26
C GLU A 327 -33.73 4.73 1.31
N GLU A 328 -33.28 4.97 0.08
CA GLU A 328 -33.07 3.92 -0.92
C GLU A 328 -31.97 2.93 -0.52
N GLU A 329 -30.83 3.44 -0.02
CA GLU A 329 -29.74 2.60 0.50
C GLU A 329 -30.19 1.80 1.72
N ARG A 330 -30.90 2.43 2.65
CA ARG A 330 -31.44 1.76 3.83
C ARG A 330 -32.40 0.63 3.45
N ALA A 331 -33.29 0.88 2.49
CA ALA A 331 -34.25 -0.12 2.03
C ALA A 331 -33.55 -1.30 1.34
N TYR A 332 -32.59 -1.02 0.45
CA TYR A 332 -31.83 -2.04 -0.25
C TYR A 332 -30.98 -2.89 0.70
N TRP A 333 -30.16 -2.26 1.54
CA TRP A 333 -29.28 -2.97 2.48
C TRP A 333 -30.05 -3.66 3.61
N GLY A 334 -31.19 -3.10 4.02
CA GLY A 334 -32.12 -3.77 4.93
C GLY A 334 -32.68 -5.06 4.33
N LYS A 335 -33.05 -5.05 3.05
CA LYS A 335 -33.48 -6.27 2.33
C LYS A 335 -32.34 -7.28 2.22
N VAL A 336 -31.14 -6.86 1.83
CA VAL A 336 -29.97 -7.75 1.75
C VAL A 336 -29.70 -8.42 3.11
N LEU A 337 -29.72 -7.65 4.19
CA LEU A 337 -29.53 -8.18 5.54
C LEU A 337 -30.61 -9.23 5.90
N ALA A 338 -31.87 -8.97 5.55
CA ALA A 338 -32.97 -9.91 5.78
C ALA A 338 -32.81 -11.20 4.96
N ASP A 339 -32.42 -11.09 3.68
CA ASP A 339 -32.24 -12.23 2.77
C ASP A 339 -31.04 -13.10 3.17
N THR A 340 -29.93 -12.49 3.62
CA THR A 340 -28.72 -13.20 4.06
C THR A 340 -28.83 -13.77 5.49
N GLY A 341 -29.87 -13.38 6.22
CA GLY A 341 -30.10 -13.75 7.61
C GLY A 341 -29.34 -12.88 8.61
N GLU A 342 -29.86 -12.83 9.83
CA GLU A 342 -29.20 -12.09 10.92
C GLU A 342 -27.84 -12.70 11.29
N PRO A 343 -26.83 -11.88 11.62
CA PRO A 343 -25.56 -12.35 12.17
C PRO A 343 -25.76 -13.20 13.44
N ARG A 344 -25.43 -14.50 13.37
CA ARG A 344 -25.54 -15.44 14.50
C ARG A 344 -24.21 -15.70 15.21
N ASP A 345 -23.11 -15.50 14.49
CA ASP A 345 -21.76 -15.75 15.01
C ASP A 345 -21.03 -14.45 15.34
N ALA A 346 -20.08 -14.56 16.28
CA ALA A 346 -19.15 -13.48 16.56
C ALA A 346 -18.37 -13.11 15.29
N PHE A 347 -18.03 -11.84 15.16
CA PHE A 347 -17.27 -11.33 14.03
C PHE A 347 -15.94 -10.75 14.49
N ALA A 348 -14.85 -11.39 14.09
CA ALA A 348 -13.49 -10.93 14.30
C ALA A 348 -12.93 -10.31 13.02
N PHE A 349 -12.32 -9.14 13.12
CA PHE A 349 -11.64 -8.46 12.01
C PHE A 349 -10.54 -7.52 12.56
N LEU A 350 -9.68 -7.03 11.67
CA LEU A 350 -8.72 -6.00 12.01
C LEU A 350 -9.32 -4.61 11.78
N ALA A 351 -9.32 -3.78 12.82
CA ALA A 351 -9.61 -2.35 12.72
C ALA A 351 -8.68 -1.67 11.71
N LEU A 352 -9.21 -0.70 10.97
CA LEU A 352 -8.48 0.09 9.98
C LEU A 352 -7.29 0.85 10.58
N ALA A 353 -7.47 1.41 11.78
CA ALA A 353 -6.46 2.18 12.48
C ALA A 353 -6.73 2.21 13.99
N LEU A 354 -5.76 2.68 14.77
CA LEU A 354 -5.94 3.07 16.16
C LEU A 354 -5.98 4.59 16.30
N ASP A 355 -6.73 5.08 17.29
CA ASP A 355 -6.71 6.49 17.69
C ASP A 355 -5.41 6.90 18.40
N ALA A 356 -5.35 8.14 18.89
CA ALA A 356 -4.16 8.67 19.56
C ALA A 356 -3.79 7.96 20.87
N ASP A 357 -4.77 7.33 21.53
CA ASP A 357 -4.63 6.56 22.78
C ASP A 357 -4.31 5.09 22.50
N GLY A 358 -4.29 4.67 21.24
CA GLY A 358 -4.03 3.29 20.83
C GLY A 358 -5.27 2.39 20.92
N LYS A 359 -6.49 2.95 20.90
CA LYS A 359 -7.73 2.18 20.84
C LYS A 359 -8.15 1.94 19.37
N PRO A 360 -8.66 0.74 19.04
CA PRO A 360 -9.06 0.44 17.67
C PRO A 360 -10.28 1.24 17.21
N ILE A 361 -10.20 1.77 16.00
CA ILE A 361 -11.33 2.39 15.28
C ILE A 361 -11.97 1.28 14.42
N PRO A 362 -13.16 0.76 14.79
CA PRO A 362 -13.70 -0.48 14.24
C PRO A 362 -14.33 -0.29 12.85
N VAL A 363 -13.48 -0.01 11.86
CA VAL A 363 -13.82 0.01 10.43
C VAL A 363 -13.25 -1.27 9.81
N VAL A 364 -14.12 -2.11 9.25
CA VAL A 364 -13.70 -3.28 8.47
C VAL A 364 -13.08 -2.77 7.17
N ASN A 365 -12.01 -3.38 6.67
CA ASN A 365 -11.24 -2.83 5.56
C ASN A 365 -10.51 -3.90 4.76
N THR A 366 -10.04 -3.54 3.58
CA THR A 366 -9.36 -4.45 2.64
C THR A 366 -7.86 -4.60 2.85
N ASP A 367 -7.24 -3.83 3.75
CA ASP A 367 -5.78 -3.88 3.95
C ASP A 367 -5.24 -5.30 4.22
N PRO A 368 -5.97 -6.25 4.88
CA PRO A 368 -5.51 -7.63 5.01
C PRO A 368 -5.18 -8.32 3.68
N ALA A 369 -5.74 -7.87 2.55
CA ALA A 369 -5.36 -8.36 1.22
C ALA A 369 -3.86 -8.15 0.91
N THR A 370 -3.28 -7.02 1.36
CA THR A 370 -1.84 -6.77 1.26
C THR A 370 -1.06 -7.79 2.09
N GLY A 371 -1.51 -8.06 3.32
CA GLY A 371 -0.88 -9.06 4.21
C GLY A 371 -0.94 -10.47 3.62
N LEU A 372 -2.09 -10.88 3.09
CA LEU A 372 -2.26 -12.17 2.41
C LEU A 372 -1.30 -12.31 1.24
N PHE A 373 -1.20 -11.28 0.40
CA PHE A 373 -0.26 -11.24 -0.71
C PHE A 373 1.20 -11.36 -0.23
N LEU A 374 1.65 -10.53 0.71
CA LEU A 374 3.05 -10.54 1.16
C LEU A 374 3.47 -11.83 1.88
N GLN A 375 2.59 -12.42 2.70
CA GLN A 375 2.86 -13.66 3.45
C GLN A 375 3.13 -14.85 2.51
N SER A 376 2.34 -14.95 1.44
CA SER A 376 2.51 -16.00 0.44
C SER A 376 3.87 -15.94 -0.24
N LEU A 377 4.43 -14.73 -0.34
CA LEU A 377 5.74 -14.52 -0.90
C LEU A 377 6.84 -14.88 0.14
N THR A 378 6.63 -14.73 1.46
CA THR A 378 7.65 -14.99 2.51
C THR A 378 7.78 -16.45 2.96
N ALA A 379 7.03 -17.39 2.37
CA ALA A 379 7.00 -18.80 2.77
C ALA A 379 8.37 -19.52 2.78
N GLY A 380 9.39 -18.99 2.09
CA GLY A 380 10.78 -19.49 2.13
C GLY A 380 11.66 -18.95 3.27
N ALA A 381 11.17 -18.01 4.10
CA ALA A 381 11.92 -17.45 5.22
C ALA A 381 11.61 -18.21 6.54
N PRO A 382 12.58 -18.40 7.45
CA PRO A 382 12.34 -19.05 8.75
C PRO A 382 11.24 -18.33 9.53
N GLY A 383 10.13 -19.04 9.80
CA GLY A 383 8.98 -18.53 10.56
C GLY A 383 7.94 -17.74 9.76
N GLY A 384 7.86 -17.92 8.43
CA GLY A 384 6.96 -17.19 7.52
C GLY A 384 5.55 -17.77 7.31
N SER A 385 5.15 -18.84 8.00
CA SER A 385 3.78 -19.37 7.89
C SER A 385 2.87 -18.78 8.97
N SER A 386 1.85 -18.03 8.56
CA SER A 386 0.68 -17.78 9.41
C SER A 386 -0.08 -19.10 9.58
N PRO A 387 -0.61 -19.42 10.78
CA PRO A 387 -1.52 -20.54 10.93
C PRO A 387 -2.69 -20.42 9.94
N ALA A 388 -3.15 -21.52 9.34
CA ALA A 388 -4.26 -21.52 8.37
C ALA A 388 -5.48 -20.76 8.91
N ASP A 389 -5.79 -20.92 10.20
CA ASP A 389 -6.88 -20.19 10.87
C ASP A 389 -6.73 -18.67 10.84
N ALA A 390 -5.50 -18.14 10.86
CA ALA A 390 -5.26 -16.70 10.77
C ALA A 390 -5.55 -16.17 9.36
N VAL A 391 -5.19 -16.94 8.32
CA VAL A 391 -5.49 -16.62 6.92
C VAL A 391 -7.01 -16.62 6.71
N LEU A 392 -7.72 -17.64 7.21
CA LEU A 392 -9.18 -17.72 7.11
C LEU A 392 -9.87 -16.56 7.81
N ARG A 393 -9.40 -16.15 9.00
CA ARG A 393 -9.91 -14.96 9.70
C ARG A 393 -9.72 -13.67 8.88
N ASP A 394 -8.60 -13.52 8.19
CA ASP A 394 -8.32 -12.35 7.35
C ASP A 394 -9.14 -12.35 6.06
N VAL A 395 -9.50 -13.53 5.53
CA VAL A 395 -10.33 -13.67 4.34
C VAL A 395 -11.82 -13.49 4.65
N ALA A 396 -12.27 -13.84 5.87
CA ALA A 396 -13.69 -13.82 6.25
C ALA A 396 -14.43 -12.49 5.95
N PRO A 397 -13.85 -11.29 6.17
CA PRO A 397 -14.51 -10.03 5.80
C PRO A 397 -14.79 -9.86 4.30
N PHE A 398 -13.97 -10.45 3.42
CA PHE A 398 -14.10 -10.32 1.96
C PHE A 398 -15.20 -11.16 1.36
N VAL A 399 -15.69 -12.17 2.09
CA VAL A 399 -16.72 -13.11 1.64
C VAL A 399 -18.03 -12.99 2.43
N ARG A 400 -18.03 -12.18 3.50
CA ARG A 400 -19.22 -11.92 4.31
C ARG A 400 -20.00 -10.71 3.73
N PRO A 401 -21.32 -10.85 3.47
CA PRO A 401 -22.11 -9.80 2.81
C PRO A 401 -22.11 -8.45 3.53
N PHE A 402 -22.09 -7.36 2.76
CA PHE A 402 -22.46 -6.03 3.22
C PHE A 402 -23.97 -6.00 3.54
N PRO A 403 -24.44 -5.32 4.61
CA PRO A 403 -23.72 -4.36 5.46
C PRO A 403 -22.89 -4.96 6.60
N VAL A 404 -22.81 -6.30 6.73
CA VAL A 404 -22.09 -6.93 7.85
C VAL A 404 -20.56 -6.87 7.68
N ALA A 405 -20.05 -7.09 6.46
CA ALA A 405 -18.63 -6.92 6.15
C ALA A 405 -18.45 -6.26 4.77
N LEU A 406 -17.54 -6.75 3.91
CA LEU A 406 -17.12 -6.03 2.70
C LEU A 406 -17.78 -6.53 1.42
N PHE A 407 -18.27 -7.77 1.38
CA PHE A 407 -18.68 -8.42 0.13
C PHE A 407 -20.00 -7.86 -0.41
N VAL A 408 -20.00 -7.38 -1.65
CA VAL A 408 -21.21 -7.00 -2.37
C VAL A 408 -21.33 -7.88 -3.61
N ASP A 409 -22.44 -8.61 -3.71
CA ASP A 409 -22.73 -9.43 -4.88
C ASP A 409 -22.89 -8.56 -6.14
N GLY A 410 -22.33 -9.01 -7.26
CA GLY A 410 -22.28 -8.25 -8.50
C GLY A 410 -21.34 -7.03 -8.52
N LEU A 411 -20.56 -6.81 -7.46
CA LEU A 411 -19.67 -5.65 -7.35
C LEU A 411 -18.24 -5.99 -6.90
N GLY A 412 -18.10 -6.86 -5.89
CA GLY A 412 -16.84 -7.16 -5.23
C GLY A 412 -16.73 -6.58 -3.81
N PRO A 413 -15.55 -6.69 -3.18
CA PRO A 413 -15.34 -6.22 -1.81
C PRO A 413 -15.18 -4.70 -1.75
N LEU A 414 -16.01 -4.03 -0.94
CA LEU A 414 -15.85 -2.61 -0.63
C LEU A 414 -14.56 -2.37 0.15
N VAL A 415 -13.92 -1.22 -0.09
CA VAL A 415 -12.60 -0.87 0.46
C VAL A 415 -12.65 -0.64 1.98
N ALA A 416 -13.82 -0.29 2.51
CA ALA A 416 -14.08 -0.06 3.92
C ALA A 416 -15.56 -0.36 4.25
N ASN A 417 -15.84 -0.65 5.53
CA ASN A 417 -17.19 -0.69 6.10
C ASN A 417 -17.15 -0.05 7.49
N ASP A 418 -17.86 1.08 7.61
CA ASP A 418 -17.90 1.94 8.79
C ASP A 418 -19.04 1.61 9.76
N ALA A 419 -19.79 0.52 9.54
CA ALA A 419 -21.02 0.21 10.28
C ALA A 419 -20.82 0.03 11.78
N TYR A 420 -19.60 -0.29 12.22
CA TYR A 420 -19.28 -0.48 13.63
C TYR A 420 -18.58 0.72 14.27
N ALA A 421 -18.27 1.75 13.48
CA ALA A 421 -17.57 2.97 13.90
C ALA A 421 -18.52 4.04 14.48
N SER A 422 -17.95 5.14 14.94
CA SER A 422 -18.72 6.25 15.53
C SER A 422 -19.42 7.10 14.46
N PRO A 423 -20.44 7.89 14.84
CA PRO A 423 -21.06 8.87 13.94
C PRO A 423 -20.08 9.89 13.34
N GLU A 424 -18.99 10.21 14.05
CA GLU A 424 -17.94 11.08 13.53
C GLU A 424 -17.24 10.43 12.32
N THR A 425 -16.92 9.14 12.40
CA THR A 425 -16.35 8.38 11.28
C THR A 425 -17.28 8.36 10.07
N TRP A 426 -18.59 8.21 10.29
CA TRP A 426 -19.58 8.26 9.20
C TRP A 426 -19.59 9.61 8.50
N GLN A 427 -19.54 10.71 9.27
CA GLN A 427 -19.48 12.07 8.73
C GLN A 427 -18.17 12.33 7.96
N ARG A 428 -17.05 11.77 8.42
CA ARG A 428 -15.77 11.85 7.71
C ARG A 428 -15.86 11.20 6.33
N PHE A 429 -16.33 9.95 6.25
CA PHE A 429 -16.49 9.26 4.96
C PHE A 429 -17.57 9.89 4.07
N ALA A 430 -18.59 10.51 4.64
CA ALA A 430 -19.58 11.25 3.85
C ALA A 430 -18.99 12.51 3.18
N LYS A 431 -18.03 13.18 3.83
CA LYS A 431 -17.35 14.38 3.30
C LYS A 431 -16.27 14.04 2.27
N ASP A 432 -15.59 12.91 2.46
CA ASP A 432 -14.51 12.45 1.60
C ASP A 432 -14.70 10.95 1.29
N PRO A 433 -15.44 10.62 0.22
CA PRO A 433 -15.86 9.26 -0.07
C PRO A 433 -14.79 8.40 -0.76
N TYR A 434 -13.62 8.95 -1.09
CA TYR A 434 -12.63 8.30 -1.96
C TYR A 434 -12.11 6.93 -1.43
N HIS A 435 -11.98 6.80 -0.11
CA HIS A 435 -11.65 5.54 0.58
C HIS A 435 -12.81 5.03 1.44
N GLY A 436 -14.04 5.42 1.11
CA GLY A 436 -15.23 5.17 1.92
C GLY A 436 -16.01 3.89 1.56
N PRO A 437 -17.11 3.62 2.27
CA PRO A 437 -17.87 2.36 2.20
C PRO A 437 -18.75 2.20 0.95
N ARG A 438 -18.44 2.93 -0.11
CA ARG A 438 -19.07 2.79 -1.44
C ARG A 438 -18.08 2.47 -2.54
N VAL A 439 -16.78 2.43 -2.23
CA VAL A 439 -15.72 2.32 -3.24
C VAL A 439 -15.14 0.92 -3.21
N VAL A 440 -14.89 0.35 -4.38
CA VAL A 440 -14.03 -0.81 -4.57
C VAL A 440 -12.75 -0.35 -5.24
N TRP A 441 -11.61 -0.78 -4.71
CA TRP A 441 -10.29 -0.45 -5.22
C TRP A 441 -9.70 -1.63 -5.98
N GLY A 442 -9.41 -1.45 -7.27
CA GLY A 442 -8.87 -2.50 -8.15
C GLY A 442 -7.53 -3.05 -7.66
N ARG A 443 -6.68 -2.20 -7.10
CA ARG A 443 -5.42 -2.60 -6.44
C ARG A 443 -5.66 -3.67 -5.35
N GLU A 444 -6.59 -3.40 -4.44
CA GLU A 444 -6.90 -4.27 -3.30
C GLU A 444 -7.54 -5.58 -3.76
N VAL A 445 -8.39 -5.52 -4.79
CA VAL A 445 -8.97 -6.70 -5.44
C VAL A 445 -7.89 -7.59 -6.05
N ASN A 446 -6.93 -7.01 -6.77
CA ASN A 446 -5.83 -7.77 -7.36
C ASN A 446 -4.89 -8.36 -6.29
N LEU A 447 -4.62 -7.63 -5.20
CA LEU A 447 -3.86 -8.14 -4.05
C LEU A 447 -4.57 -9.33 -3.40
N LEU A 448 -5.90 -9.25 -3.22
CA LEU A 448 -6.70 -10.35 -2.70
C LEU A 448 -6.58 -11.58 -3.61
N PHE A 449 -6.74 -11.42 -4.92
CA PHE A 449 -6.67 -12.54 -5.87
C PHE A 449 -5.29 -13.17 -5.94
N LEU A 450 -4.22 -12.37 -6.00
CA LEU A 450 -2.85 -12.90 -5.97
C LEU A 450 -2.55 -13.60 -4.64
N GLY A 451 -2.96 -13.01 -3.52
CA GLY A 451 -2.79 -13.60 -2.20
C GLY A 451 -3.51 -14.94 -2.08
N LEU A 452 -4.82 -14.98 -2.34
CA LEU A 452 -5.61 -16.21 -2.33
C LEU A 452 -5.01 -17.27 -3.27
N ALA A 453 -4.64 -16.87 -4.48
CA ALA A 453 -4.08 -17.78 -5.46
C ALA A 453 -2.79 -18.45 -4.99
N ASN A 454 -1.87 -17.68 -4.39
CA ASN A 454 -0.63 -18.23 -3.89
C ASN A 454 -0.85 -19.15 -2.68
N HIS A 455 -1.79 -18.82 -1.78
CA HIS A 455 -2.14 -19.68 -0.64
C HIS A 455 -2.84 -20.98 -1.08
N ILE A 456 -3.67 -20.94 -2.12
CA ILE A 456 -4.28 -22.13 -2.75
C ILE A 456 -3.20 -23.00 -3.40
N ALA A 457 -2.26 -22.40 -4.15
CA ALA A 457 -1.14 -23.12 -4.74
C ALA A 457 -0.25 -23.82 -3.69
N ALA A 458 -0.13 -23.23 -2.50
CA ALA A 458 0.59 -23.79 -1.36
C ALA A 458 -0.19 -24.88 -0.58
N GLY A 459 -1.47 -25.13 -0.92
CA GLY A 459 -2.28 -26.20 -0.33
C GLY A 459 -2.78 -25.92 1.09
N LEU A 460 -2.98 -24.65 1.46
CA LEU A 460 -3.27 -24.27 2.85
C LEU A 460 -4.70 -24.61 3.34
N ASP A 461 -5.75 -24.32 2.55
CA ASP A 461 -7.14 -24.63 2.92
C ASP A 461 -8.11 -24.59 1.70
N PRO A 462 -9.00 -25.59 1.50
CA PRO A 462 -9.95 -25.61 0.38
C PRO A 462 -11.03 -24.51 0.38
N SER A 463 -11.33 -23.90 1.54
CA SER A 463 -12.30 -22.79 1.62
C SER A 463 -11.78 -21.51 0.96
N LEU A 464 -10.46 -21.39 0.77
CA LEU A 464 -9.87 -20.30 0.00
C LEU A 464 -10.29 -20.34 -1.47
N ASP A 465 -10.54 -21.53 -2.04
CA ASP A 465 -11.08 -21.67 -3.38
C ASP A 465 -12.51 -21.10 -3.48
N ASP A 466 -13.35 -21.31 -2.45
CA ASP A 466 -14.68 -20.69 -2.39
C ASP A 466 -14.57 -19.16 -2.32
N ALA A 467 -13.70 -18.66 -1.45
CA ALA A 467 -13.46 -17.22 -1.32
C ALA A 467 -13.01 -16.59 -2.64
N LEU A 468 -12.04 -17.21 -3.33
CA LEU A 468 -11.56 -16.76 -4.63
C LEU A 468 -12.68 -16.80 -5.68
N ARG A 469 -13.43 -17.91 -5.78
CA ARG A 469 -14.52 -18.06 -6.75
C ARG A 469 -15.61 -17.00 -6.56
N ARG A 470 -16.07 -16.79 -5.33
CA ARG A 470 -17.16 -15.85 -5.02
C ARG A 470 -16.75 -14.40 -5.27
N THR A 471 -15.57 -14.00 -4.81
CA THR A 471 -15.07 -12.63 -4.99
C THR A 471 -14.75 -12.35 -6.47
N LEU A 472 -14.15 -13.30 -7.18
CA LEU A 472 -13.89 -13.19 -8.62
C LEU A 472 -15.19 -13.09 -9.43
N ALA A 473 -16.21 -13.89 -9.10
CA ALA A 473 -17.51 -13.85 -9.77
C ALA A 473 -18.21 -12.50 -9.59
N ALA A 474 -18.22 -11.95 -8.36
CA ALA A 474 -18.81 -10.64 -8.09
C ALA A 474 -18.09 -9.51 -8.83
N VAL A 475 -16.74 -9.53 -8.84
CA VAL A 475 -15.94 -8.54 -9.56
C VAL A 475 -16.17 -8.64 -11.08
N HIS A 476 -16.21 -9.84 -11.67
CA HIS A 476 -16.53 -10.01 -13.08
C HIS A 476 -17.95 -9.57 -13.43
N ALA A 477 -18.93 -9.87 -12.57
CA ALA A 477 -20.31 -9.45 -12.76
C ALA A 477 -20.49 -7.93 -12.73
N SER A 478 -19.56 -7.20 -12.09
CA SER A 478 -19.56 -5.74 -12.11
C SER A 478 -19.25 -5.16 -13.50
N GLY A 479 -18.52 -5.89 -14.34
CA GLY A 479 -17.98 -5.41 -15.61
C GLY A 479 -16.89 -4.34 -15.47
N LEU A 480 -16.40 -4.10 -14.26
CA LEU A 480 -15.47 -3.01 -13.91
C LEU A 480 -14.10 -3.52 -13.44
N GLU A 481 -13.80 -4.80 -13.57
CA GLU A 481 -12.58 -5.49 -13.10
C GLU A 481 -11.24 -4.94 -13.64
N HIS A 482 -11.30 -4.08 -14.65
CA HIS A 482 -10.14 -3.43 -15.28
C HIS A 482 -10.01 -1.94 -14.96
N ASN A 483 -10.90 -1.40 -14.11
CA ASN A 483 -10.84 -0.01 -13.67
C ASN A 483 -10.02 0.13 -12.39
N GLU A 484 -9.51 1.33 -12.17
CA GLU A 484 -8.73 1.68 -10.98
C GLU A 484 -9.59 1.62 -9.73
N LEU A 485 -10.77 2.23 -9.81
CA LEU A 485 -11.76 2.17 -8.76
C LEU A 485 -13.16 2.26 -9.36
N TRP A 486 -14.09 1.63 -8.67
CA TRP A 486 -15.51 1.65 -9.01
C TRP A 486 -16.37 1.78 -7.76
N SER A 487 -17.65 2.06 -7.98
CA SER A 487 -18.65 2.23 -6.94
C SER A 487 -19.96 1.63 -7.40
N TYR A 488 -21.02 1.94 -6.68
CA TYR A 488 -22.37 1.56 -7.03
C TYR A 488 -23.32 2.73 -6.79
N ARG A 489 -24.43 2.69 -7.51
CA ARG A 489 -25.62 3.47 -7.20
C ARG A 489 -26.79 2.52 -7.02
N ILE A 490 -27.81 2.96 -6.31
CA ILE A 490 -29.04 2.21 -6.11
C ILE A 490 -30.13 2.99 -6.83
N GLU A 491 -30.83 2.34 -7.74
CA GLU A 491 -32.04 2.86 -8.39
C GLU A 491 -33.03 1.72 -8.53
N ASP A 492 -34.32 2.01 -8.37
CA ASP A 492 -35.40 1.04 -8.49
C ASP A 492 -35.15 -0.24 -7.68
N ARG A 493 -34.56 -0.09 -6.48
CA ARG A 493 -34.18 -1.17 -5.56
C ARG A 493 -33.14 -2.15 -6.13
N ARG A 494 -32.36 -1.74 -7.13
CA ARG A 494 -31.27 -2.52 -7.72
C ARG A 494 -29.94 -1.82 -7.51
N LEU A 495 -28.91 -2.60 -7.20
CA LEU A 495 -27.53 -2.12 -7.18
C LEU A 495 -26.97 -2.14 -8.59
N LEU A 496 -26.46 -1.00 -9.03
CA LEU A 496 -25.88 -0.80 -10.34
C LEU A 496 -24.41 -0.40 -10.19
N PRO A 497 -23.46 -1.26 -10.60
CA PRO A 497 -22.04 -0.93 -10.64
C PRO A 497 -21.80 0.30 -11.52
N THR A 498 -20.91 1.19 -11.06
CA THR A 498 -20.56 2.42 -11.77
C THR A 498 -19.07 2.70 -11.67
N ARG A 499 -18.47 3.26 -12.73
CA ARG A 499 -17.10 3.74 -12.66
C ARG A 499 -17.03 4.92 -11.68
N TYR A 500 -15.97 4.99 -10.87
CA TYR A 500 -15.78 6.14 -10.00
C TYR A 500 -15.25 7.34 -10.80
N GLY A 501 -15.80 8.52 -10.53
CA GLY A 501 -15.66 9.70 -11.40
C GLY A 501 -14.24 10.25 -11.56
N THR A 502 -13.32 10.00 -10.61
CA THR A 502 -11.95 10.53 -10.62
C THR A 502 -10.88 9.52 -11.08
N SER A 503 -11.27 8.39 -11.66
CA SER A 503 -10.33 7.33 -12.07
C SER A 503 -9.55 7.68 -13.34
N SER A 504 -8.27 7.31 -13.39
CA SER A 504 -7.45 7.33 -14.60
C SER A 504 -7.97 6.31 -15.63
N ASP A 505 -7.74 6.57 -16.91
CA ASP A 505 -8.08 5.62 -17.99
C ASP A 505 -7.09 4.47 -18.08
N ILE A 506 -5.83 4.73 -17.71
CA ILE A 506 -4.76 3.75 -17.59
C ILE A 506 -4.06 4.04 -16.28
N GLN A 507 -4.21 3.17 -15.28
CA GLN A 507 -3.46 3.24 -14.03
C GLN A 507 -2.52 2.04 -13.97
N LEU A 508 -1.31 2.25 -13.42
CA LEU A 508 -0.28 1.23 -13.27
C LEU A 508 -0.82 0.03 -12.48
N TRP A 509 -1.61 0.29 -11.44
CA TRP A 509 -2.31 -0.74 -10.66
C TRP A 509 -3.24 -1.62 -11.49
N ASN A 510 -3.91 -1.08 -12.52
CA ASN A 510 -4.79 -1.88 -13.38
C ASN A 510 -3.98 -2.83 -14.26
N GLY A 511 -2.73 -2.48 -14.57
CA GLY A 511 -1.79 -3.36 -15.24
C GLY A 511 -1.53 -4.65 -14.47
N THR A 512 -1.65 -4.64 -13.13
CA THR A 512 -1.46 -5.85 -12.30
C THR A 512 -2.51 -6.94 -12.53
N ASN A 513 -3.62 -6.62 -13.21
CA ASN A 513 -4.59 -7.62 -13.65
C ASN A 513 -3.96 -8.64 -14.62
N LEU A 514 -2.91 -8.27 -15.37
CA LEU A 514 -2.14 -9.21 -16.18
C LEU A 514 -1.52 -10.34 -15.33
N ALA A 515 -0.94 -9.98 -14.18
CA ALA A 515 -0.38 -10.96 -13.25
C ALA A 515 -1.47 -11.82 -12.62
N VAL A 516 -2.61 -11.22 -12.24
CA VAL A 516 -3.77 -11.97 -11.74
C VAL A 516 -4.23 -13.01 -12.77
N GLN A 517 -4.47 -12.59 -14.02
CA GLN A 517 -4.92 -13.50 -15.08
C GLN A 517 -3.93 -14.65 -15.30
N PHE A 518 -2.63 -14.34 -15.34
CA PHE A 518 -1.58 -15.35 -15.50
C PHE A 518 -1.54 -16.34 -14.33
N VAL A 519 -1.57 -15.86 -13.09
CA VAL A 519 -1.53 -16.74 -11.91
C VAL A 519 -2.79 -17.60 -11.84
N LEU A 520 -3.97 -17.03 -12.08
CA LEU A 520 -5.23 -17.76 -12.08
C LEU A 520 -5.31 -18.80 -13.20
N SER A 521 -4.73 -18.53 -14.38
CA SER A 521 -4.68 -19.52 -15.46
C SER A 521 -3.76 -20.70 -15.14
N ARG A 522 -2.80 -20.55 -14.22
CA ARG A 522 -1.92 -21.63 -13.75
C ARG A 522 -2.56 -22.46 -12.63
N LEU A 523 -3.49 -21.89 -11.87
CA LEU A 523 -4.22 -22.59 -10.81
C LEU A 523 -5.31 -23.53 -11.34
N ARG A 524 -6.01 -23.09 -12.40
CA ARG A 524 -6.98 -23.91 -13.11
C ARG A 524 -6.20 -24.97 -13.89
N ARG A 525 -5.86 -26.08 -13.22
CA ARG A 525 -5.28 -27.25 -13.91
C ARG A 525 -6.26 -27.72 -15.00
N GLU A 526 -5.68 -28.18 -16.10
CA GLU A 526 -6.38 -28.85 -17.22
C GLU A 526 -7.36 -29.93 -16.76
#